data_AF-A0A0G0NW06-F1
#
_entry.id   AF-A0A0G0NW06-F1
#
_cell.length_a   1.000
_cell.length_b   1.000
_cell.length_c   1.000
_cell.angle_alpha   90.00
_cell.angle_beta   90.00
_cell.angle_gamma   90.00
#
_symmetry.space_group_name_H-M   'P 1'
#
loop_
_entity.id
_entity.type
_entity.pdbx_description
1 polymer ?
#
loop_
_entity_poly.entity_id
_entity_poly.type
_entity_poly.pdbx_seq_one_letter_code
_entity_poly.pdbx_strand_id
1 'polypeptide(L)'
;MTRFYLQVYGPVFKCAFYRYFTNMNANELLKQKGIDSNKPVLQISREDALMSIMEAVNKYCPSVKIEKMSKEELKSLIDDLGDSIINYHPEDYHQERSTLLNYSDVLQKYGLIDKELEMLDFC
;
A
#
# COMPACT_ATOMS: atom_id res chain seq x y z
N MET A 1 15.96 9.78 1.11
CA MET A 1 16.21 8.36 0.81
C MET A 1 14.93 7.80 0.22
N THR A 2 14.89 7.62 -1.10
CA THR A 2 13.65 7.33 -1.85
C THR A 2 13.37 5.83 -1.79
N ARG A 3 12.16 5.44 -1.36
CA ARG A 3 11.70 4.05 -1.35
C ARG A 3 10.72 3.89 -2.52
N PHE A 4 10.84 2.79 -3.25
CA PHE A 4 9.97 2.46 -4.39
C PHE A 4 9.34 1.09 -4.17
N TYR A 5 8.13 0.90 -4.67
CA TYR A 5 7.40 -0.38 -4.66
C TYR A 5 7.41 -0.97 -6.07
N LEU A 6 7.59 -2.29 -6.21
CA LEU A 6 7.58 -2.97 -7.51
C LEU A 6 6.44 -3.99 -7.57
N GLN A 7 5.44 -3.74 -8.43
CA GLN A 7 4.33 -4.65 -8.69
C GLN A 7 4.51 -5.35 -10.05
N VAL A 8 4.65 -6.67 -10.05
CA VAL A 8 4.95 -7.48 -11.24
C VAL A 8 3.69 -8.18 -11.73
N TYR A 9 3.31 -7.99 -13.00
CA TYR A 9 2.11 -8.62 -13.55
C TYR A 9 2.40 -10.04 -14.10
N GLY A 10 1.53 -11.01 -13.79
CA GLY A 10 1.61 -12.41 -14.26
C GLY A 10 0.34 -13.23 -13.97
N PRO A 11 0.21 -14.46 -14.52
CA PRO A 11 -1.00 -15.31 -14.40
C PRO A 11 -1.31 -15.80 -12.98
N VAL A 12 -0.37 -15.61 -12.05
CA VAL A 12 -0.57 -15.68 -10.61
C VAL A 12 -0.07 -14.33 -10.11
N PHE A 13 -0.95 -13.49 -9.58
CA PHE A 13 -0.56 -12.20 -9.00
C PHE A 13 0.46 -12.46 -7.88
N LYS A 14 1.71 -12.09 -8.12
CA LYS A 14 2.80 -12.15 -7.16
C LYS A 14 3.53 -10.83 -7.23
N CYS A 15 3.11 -9.86 -6.43
CA CYS A 15 3.96 -8.70 -6.18
C CYS A 15 5.12 -9.16 -5.28
N ALA A 16 6.23 -8.44 -5.29
CA ALA A 16 7.31 -8.71 -4.36
C ALA A 16 7.86 -7.38 -3.89
N PHE A 17 7.80 -7.15 -2.57
CA PHE A 17 8.37 -5.94 -1.99
C PHE A 17 9.85 -6.00 -2.00
N TYR A 18 10.40 -4.86 -2.34
CA TYR A 18 11.78 -4.69 -2.11
C TYR A 18 12.18 -3.28 -1.70
N ARG A 19 12.77 -3.21 -0.50
CA ARG A 19 13.34 -2.00 0.09
C ARG A 19 14.79 -1.89 -0.36
N TYR A 20 15.17 -0.85 -1.10
CA TYR A 20 16.59 -0.62 -1.43
C TYR A 20 17.10 0.78 -1.17
N PHE A 21 18.41 0.79 -1.01
CA PHE A 21 19.27 1.95 -1.00
C PHE A 21 19.46 2.41 -2.46
N THR A 22 19.55 3.72 -2.66
CA THR A 22 19.41 4.50 -3.90
C THR A 22 20.34 4.14 -5.08
N ASN A 23 21.14 3.09 -5.00
CA ASN A 23 22.17 2.75 -5.99
C ASN A 23 21.92 1.45 -6.78
N MET A 24 20.88 0.68 -6.47
CA MET A 24 20.59 -0.57 -7.18
C MET A 24 19.44 -0.37 -8.16
N ASN A 25 19.62 -0.74 -9.43
CA ASN A 25 18.57 -0.55 -10.43
C ASN A 25 17.47 -1.63 -10.28
N ALA A 26 16.24 -1.30 -10.70
CA ALA A 26 15.10 -2.20 -10.56
C ALA A 26 15.27 -3.56 -11.26
N ASN A 27 15.99 -3.63 -12.38
CA ASN A 27 16.25 -4.89 -13.09
C ASN A 27 17.27 -5.77 -12.37
N GLU A 28 18.29 -5.19 -11.74
CA GLU A 28 19.29 -5.90 -10.93
C GLU A 28 18.61 -6.57 -9.72
N LEU A 29 17.67 -5.86 -9.14
CA LEU A 29 16.73 -6.31 -8.12
C LEU A 29 15.94 -7.55 -8.48
N LEU A 30 15.24 -7.47 -9.61
CA LEU A 30 14.33 -8.50 -10.08
C LEU A 30 15.15 -9.75 -10.36
N LYS A 31 16.31 -9.59 -11.00
CA LYS A 31 17.30 -10.67 -11.22
C LYS A 31 17.80 -11.28 -9.91
N GLN A 32 18.19 -10.48 -8.92
CA GLN A 32 18.66 -10.99 -7.62
C GLN A 32 17.62 -11.88 -6.93
N LYS A 33 16.34 -11.63 -7.22
CA LYS A 33 15.21 -12.25 -6.53
C LYS A 33 14.49 -13.30 -7.38
N GLY A 34 15.08 -13.68 -8.51
CA GLY A 34 14.53 -14.70 -9.41
C GLY A 34 13.24 -14.27 -10.10
N ILE A 35 12.94 -12.97 -10.15
CA ILE A 35 11.83 -12.42 -10.91
C ILE A 35 12.31 -12.07 -12.30
N ASP A 36 11.55 -12.49 -13.31
CA ASP A 36 11.79 -12.14 -14.69
C ASP A 36 11.73 -10.61 -14.88
N SER A 37 12.89 -10.01 -15.15
CA SER A 37 13.04 -8.57 -15.35
C SER A 37 12.38 -8.06 -16.65
N ASN A 38 11.91 -8.96 -17.52
CA ASN A 38 11.16 -8.58 -18.72
C ASN A 38 9.65 -8.45 -18.46
N LYS A 39 9.17 -8.86 -17.27
CA LYS A 39 7.78 -8.64 -16.89
C LYS A 39 7.57 -7.16 -16.57
N PRO A 40 6.40 -6.60 -16.93
CA PRO A 40 6.10 -5.22 -16.57
C PRO A 40 6.06 -5.10 -15.06
N VAL A 41 6.78 -4.11 -14.55
CA VAL A 41 6.81 -3.80 -13.13
C VAL A 41 6.37 -2.37 -12.91
N LEU A 42 5.31 -2.18 -12.12
CA LEU A 42 4.86 -0.86 -11.71
C LEU A 42 5.73 -0.39 -10.55
N GLN A 43 6.41 0.74 -10.75
CA GLN A 43 7.13 1.43 -9.70
C GLN A 43 6.21 2.46 -9.06
N ILE A 44 5.86 2.27 -7.78
CA ILE A 44 5.08 3.25 -7.02
C ILE A 44 6.06 3.99 -6.11
N SER A 45 5.99 5.32 -6.06
CA SER A 45 6.75 6.11 -5.08
C SER A 45 6.07 6.09 -3.71
N ARG A 46 6.72 6.57 -2.65
CA ARG A 46 6.03 6.74 -1.35
C ARG A 46 4.96 7.81 -1.43
N GLU A 47 5.20 8.83 -2.24
CA GLU A 47 4.29 9.94 -2.47
C GLU A 47 3.01 9.43 -3.15
N ASP A 48 3.14 8.59 -4.17
CA ASP A 48 1.99 7.95 -4.84
C ASP A 48 1.25 6.98 -3.90
N ALA A 49 2.00 6.19 -3.13
CA ALA A 49 1.41 5.27 -2.14
C ALA A 49 0.62 6.03 -1.06
N LEU A 50 1.16 7.15 -0.56
CA LEU A 50 0.46 8.02 0.38
C LEU A 50 -0.77 8.65 -0.26
N MET A 51 -0.67 9.11 -1.51
CA MET A 51 -1.81 9.68 -2.24
C MET A 51 -2.95 8.68 -2.38
N SER A 52 -2.64 7.42 -2.74
CA SER A 52 -3.64 6.36 -2.85
C SER A 52 -4.34 6.08 -1.51
N ILE A 53 -3.59 6.01 -0.40
CA ILE A 53 -4.16 5.90 0.94
C ILE A 53 -5.07 7.08 1.28
N MET A 54 -4.66 8.32 0.97
CA MET A 54 -5.46 9.50 1.24
C MET A 54 -6.77 9.50 0.44
N GLU A 55 -6.73 9.07 -0.83
CA GLU A 55 -7.94 8.89 -1.64
C GLU A 55 -8.88 7.84 -1.04
N ALA A 56 -8.35 6.69 -0.64
CA ALA A 56 -9.13 5.63 -0.03
C ALA A 56 -9.76 6.07 1.30
N VAL A 57 -9.01 6.79 2.16
CA VAL A 57 -9.56 7.34 3.40
C VAL A 57 -10.68 8.34 3.11
N ASN A 58 -10.50 9.26 2.16
CA ASN A 58 -11.55 10.22 1.81
C ASN A 58 -12.82 9.54 1.27
N LYS A 59 -12.67 8.40 0.56
CA LYS A 59 -13.79 7.66 -0.02
C LYS A 59 -14.53 6.79 1.00
N TYR A 60 -13.79 6.04 1.82
CA TYR A 60 -14.36 4.99 2.68
C TYR A 60 -14.39 5.34 4.16
N CYS A 61 -13.49 6.21 4.62
CA CYS A 61 -13.35 6.60 6.02
C CYS A 61 -13.36 8.13 6.21
N PRO A 62 -14.34 8.87 5.68
CA PRO A 62 -14.34 10.33 5.68
C PRO A 62 -14.33 10.95 7.09
N SER A 63 -14.67 10.21 8.14
CA SER A 63 -14.60 10.68 9.53
C SER A 63 -13.18 10.67 10.11
N VAL A 64 -12.25 9.94 9.49
CA VAL A 64 -10.86 9.82 9.94
C VAL A 64 -10.08 11.11 9.68
N LYS A 65 -9.48 11.64 10.74
CA LYS A 65 -8.60 12.83 10.68
C LYS A 65 -7.15 12.43 10.44
N ILE A 66 -6.87 11.95 9.24
CA ILE A 66 -5.56 11.42 8.84
C ILE A 66 -4.43 12.46 9.00
N GLU A 67 -4.75 13.75 8.85
CA GLU A 67 -3.81 14.86 9.03
C GLU A 67 -3.29 15.01 10.46
N LYS A 68 -3.94 14.36 11.44
CA LYS A 68 -3.54 14.37 12.85
C LYS A 68 -2.68 13.18 13.25
N MET A 69 -2.48 12.21 12.36
CA MET A 69 -1.64 11.05 12.64
C MET A 69 -0.18 11.46 12.78
N SER A 70 0.57 10.75 13.61
CA SER A 70 2.02 10.95 13.70
C SER A 70 2.70 10.51 12.41
N LYS A 71 3.91 11.04 12.18
CA LYS A 71 4.73 10.66 11.03
C LYS A 71 5.07 9.16 11.06
N GLU A 72 5.27 8.61 12.24
CA GLU A 72 5.59 7.20 12.48
C GLU A 72 4.39 6.31 12.10
N GLU A 73 3.18 6.68 12.49
CA GLU A 73 1.96 5.94 12.13
C GLU A 73 1.68 6.01 10.63
N LEU A 74 1.80 7.19 10.00
CA LEU A 74 1.67 7.31 8.53
C LEU A 74 2.72 6.47 7.80
N LYS A 75 3.94 6.41 8.34
CA LYS A 75 5.00 5.58 7.78
C LYS A 75 4.68 4.09 7.90
N SER A 76 4.14 3.66 9.03
CA SER A 76 3.70 2.26 9.23
C SER A 76 2.58 1.91 8.25
N LEU A 77 1.56 2.75 8.16
CA LEU A 77 0.43 2.55 7.23
C LEU A 77 0.88 2.39 5.77
N ILE A 78 1.83 3.23 5.32
CA ILE A 78 2.42 3.14 3.97
C ILE A 78 3.31 1.89 3.81
N ASP A 79 3.97 1.44 4.88
CA ASP A 79 4.80 0.23 4.85
C ASP A 79 3.87 -1.01 4.78
N ASP A 80 2.73 -1.02 5.47
CA ASP A 80 1.69 -2.06 5.44
C ASP A 80 0.92 -2.11 4.10
N LEU A 81 0.76 -0.95 3.42
CA LEU A 81 0.23 -0.92 2.05
C LEU A 81 1.07 -1.76 1.10
N GLY A 82 2.38 -1.85 1.38
CA GLY A 82 3.22 -2.86 0.76
C GLY A 82 2.52 -4.20 0.86
N ASP A 83 2.47 -4.82 2.02
CA ASP A 83 1.96 -6.18 2.17
C ASP A 83 0.58 -6.41 1.51
N SER A 84 -0.33 -5.43 1.52
CA SER A 84 -1.61 -5.51 0.81
C SER A 84 -1.48 -5.55 -0.73
N ILE A 85 -0.55 -4.79 -1.33
CA ILE A 85 -0.28 -4.82 -2.78
C ILE A 85 0.13 -6.23 -3.25
N ILE A 86 0.74 -7.05 -2.38
CA ILE A 86 1.03 -8.47 -2.71
C ILE A 86 -0.22 -9.33 -2.74
N ASN A 87 -1.09 -9.14 -1.78
CA ASN A 87 -2.16 -10.09 -1.50
C ASN A 87 -3.46 -9.74 -2.22
N TYR A 88 -3.61 -8.51 -2.71
CA TYR A 88 -4.86 -8.01 -3.28
C TYR A 88 -4.67 -7.36 -4.65
N HIS A 89 -5.71 -7.50 -5.49
CA HIS A 89 -5.80 -6.85 -6.80
C HIS A 89 -6.05 -5.34 -6.64
N PRO A 90 -5.50 -4.44 -7.47
CA PRO A 90 -5.68 -2.98 -7.32
C PRO A 90 -7.10 -2.47 -7.66
N GLU A 91 -8.04 -3.36 -7.99
CA GLU A 91 -9.41 -2.95 -8.35
C GLU A 91 -10.16 -2.43 -7.12
N ASP A 92 -10.98 -1.39 -7.32
CA ASP A 92 -11.80 -0.72 -6.30
C ASP A 92 -11.12 -0.49 -4.94
N TYR A 93 -9.83 -0.13 -4.99
CA TYR A 93 -9.00 0.12 -3.81
C TYR A 93 -8.85 -1.10 -2.88
N HIS A 94 -8.95 -2.36 -3.33
CA HIS A 94 -8.83 -3.51 -2.41
C HIS A 94 -7.50 -3.53 -1.65
N GLN A 95 -6.42 -3.04 -2.27
CA GLN A 95 -5.10 -2.95 -1.62
C GLN A 95 -5.14 -1.94 -0.47
N GLU A 96 -5.66 -0.73 -0.71
CA GLU A 96 -5.77 0.32 0.28
C GLU A 96 -6.80 -0.02 1.36
N ARG A 97 -7.98 -0.52 0.96
CA ARG A 97 -9.05 -0.94 1.88
C ARG A 97 -8.58 -2.05 2.81
N SER A 98 -7.86 -3.06 2.30
CA SER A 98 -7.26 -4.09 3.16
C SER A 98 -6.24 -3.50 4.12
N THR A 99 -5.45 -2.53 3.67
CA THR A 99 -4.46 -1.86 4.52
C THR A 99 -5.14 -1.09 5.64
N LEU A 100 -6.17 -0.30 5.31
CA LEU A 100 -6.96 0.47 6.27
C LEU A 100 -7.69 -0.45 7.25
N LEU A 101 -8.21 -1.58 6.78
CA LEU A 101 -8.88 -2.58 7.62
C LEU A 101 -7.90 -3.18 8.63
N ASN A 102 -6.71 -3.58 8.19
CA ASN A 102 -5.66 -4.10 9.08
C ASN A 102 -5.14 -3.03 10.08
N TYR A 103 -5.28 -1.75 9.73
CA TYR A 103 -4.83 -0.61 10.54
C TYR A 103 -5.97 0.02 11.37
N SER A 104 -7.15 -0.62 11.42
CA SER A 104 -8.38 -0.07 12.00
C SER A 104 -8.23 0.41 13.44
N ASP A 105 -7.52 -0.35 14.29
CA ASP A 105 -7.33 -0.03 15.71
C ASP A 105 -6.63 1.31 15.92
N VAL A 106 -5.72 1.67 14.99
CA VAL A 106 -5.06 2.98 15.01
C VAL A 106 -6.02 4.03 14.47
N LEU A 107 -6.70 3.76 13.35
CA LEU A 107 -7.63 4.70 12.72
C LEU A 107 -8.82 5.07 13.61
N GLN A 108 -9.29 4.18 14.49
CA GLN A 108 -10.32 4.45 15.48
C GLN A 108 -9.93 5.58 16.44
N LYS A 109 -8.63 5.70 16.79
CA LYS A 109 -8.12 6.83 17.59
C LYS A 109 -8.28 8.17 16.87
N TYR A 110 -8.40 8.14 15.55
CA TYR A 110 -8.51 9.30 14.67
C TYR A 110 -9.93 9.51 14.13
N GLY A 111 -10.91 8.72 14.58
CA GLY A 111 -12.33 8.94 14.29
C GLY A 111 -12.96 7.93 13.34
N LEU A 112 -12.29 6.82 13.00
CA LEU A 112 -12.93 5.73 12.27
C LEU A 112 -14.14 5.19 13.05
N ILE A 113 -15.30 5.14 12.40
CA ILE A 113 -16.54 4.62 12.98
C ILE A 113 -16.88 3.23 12.42
N ASP A 114 -17.67 2.46 13.15
CA ASP A 114 -18.02 1.07 12.78
C ASP A 114 -18.61 0.96 11.36
N LYS A 115 -19.46 1.90 10.96
CA LYS A 115 -20.03 1.93 9.61
C LYS A 115 -18.97 2.10 8.50
N GLU A 116 -17.93 2.88 8.75
CA GLU A 116 -16.83 3.05 7.80
C GLU A 116 -15.91 1.83 7.80
N LEU A 117 -15.71 1.21 8.97
CA LEU A 117 -14.98 -0.05 9.10
C LEU A 117 -15.66 -1.17 8.28
N GLU A 118 -16.99 -1.28 8.33
CA GLU A 118 -17.76 -2.20 7.50
C GLU A 118 -17.57 -1.94 5.99
N MET A 119 -17.41 -0.68 5.58
CA MET A 119 -17.15 -0.33 4.17
C MET A 119 -15.73 -0.72 3.70
N LEU A 120 -14.79 -0.96 4.62
CA LEU A 120 -13.46 -1.43 4.27
C LEU A 120 -13.43 -2.92 3.93
N ASP A 121 -14.39 -3.71 4.41
CA ASP A 121 -14.51 -5.11 4.03
C ASP A 121 -15.08 -5.22 2.60
N PHE A 122 -14.46 -6.06 1.78
CA PHE A 122 -14.76 -6.22 0.35
C PHE A 122 -15.06 -7.68 -0.04
N CYS A 123 -15.58 -8.46 0.93
CA CYS A 123 -16.15 -9.78 0.68
C CYS A 123 -17.11 -9.83 -0.51
#